data_AF-A0A3R7RRS0-F1
#
_entry.id   AF-A0A3R7RRS0-F1
#
_cell.length_a   1.000
_cell.length_b   1.000
_cell.length_c   1.000
_cell.angle_alpha   90.00
_cell.angle_beta   90.00
_cell.angle_gamma   90.00
#
_symmetry.space_group_name_H-M   'P 1'
#
loop_
_entity.id
_entity.type
_entity.pdbx_description
1 polymer ?
#
loop_
_entity_poly.entity_id
_entity_poly.type
_entity_poly.pdbx_seq_one_letter_code
_entity_poly.pdbx_strand_id
1 'polypeptide(L)'
;MNLQQLITPKHDDGSLNHRYVPIAKSIVSLAGERVEVQLRKLFIGTHNLEKESASAGLQLVIALFSIPMDERYERSKLKKHIREQLQEIGFKPSKVSKLMGAGEFYSKYKNYSFNSDFDVETTEAEFNDKRERFLDEYFSSVAKLYELSRMHGGGVEKVKQDFLIDNKVYTQAELEKLVISYPKDEYERKGRKTSRTNFPETRPTHALAAHDSLEVMDDAKEEAVVEQPESGQRLVTQFFHFLASGEMDRCLAGFAPAAQTHMIDEVQAVQSLLEDFISKHQPIEVTPIH
;
A
#
# COMPACT_ATOMS: atom_id res chain seq x y z
N MET A 1 9.38 -15.25 -11.82
CA MET A 1 10.71 -14.87 -12.36
C MET A 1 11.35 -16.09 -12.99
N ASN A 2 11.80 -15.97 -14.24
CA ASN A 2 12.58 -16.97 -14.97
C ASN A 2 13.97 -16.38 -15.20
N LEU A 3 15.04 -17.03 -14.69
CA LEU A 3 16.39 -16.47 -14.73
C LEU A 3 16.91 -16.29 -16.16
N GLN A 4 16.55 -17.20 -17.08
CA GLN A 4 16.91 -17.09 -18.48
C GLN A 4 16.31 -15.82 -19.10
N GLN A 5 15.04 -15.54 -18.84
CA GLN A 5 14.38 -14.31 -19.33
C GLN A 5 14.97 -13.05 -18.69
N LEU A 6 15.40 -13.12 -17.43
CA LEU A 6 15.99 -12.00 -16.70
C LEU A 6 17.34 -11.57 -17.30
N ILE A 7 18.21 -12.54 -17.62
CA ILE A 7 19.56 -12.25 -18.11
C ILE A 7 19.65 -12.11 -19.63
N THR A 8 18.60 -12.50 -20.36
CA THR A 8 18.59 -12.39 -21.82
C THR A 8 18.41 -10.92 -22.21
N PRO A 9 19.33 -10.32 -22.99
CA PRO A 9 19.18 -8.96 -23.48
C PRO A 9 17.85 -8.76 -24.20
N LYS A 10 17.21 -7.61 -23.97
CA LYS A 10 15.98 -7.21 -24.63
C LYS A 10 16.26 -6.21 -25.75
N HIS A 11 15.39 -6.17 -26.75
CA HIS A 11 15.32 -5.11 -27.74
C HIS A 11 14.71 -3.84 -27.14
N ASP A 12 14.80 -2.72 -27.87
CA ASP A 12 14.23 -1.42 -27.44
C ASP A 12 12.71 -1.48 -27.22
N ASP A 13 12.03 -2.44 -27.86
CA ASP A 13 10.59 -2.71 -27.69
C ASP A 13 10.26 -3.63 -26.49
N GLY A 14 11.28 -4.06 -25.74
CA GLY A 14 11.15 -4.95 -24.58
C GLY A 14 11.07 -6.44 -24.93
N SER A 15 11.04 -6.81 -26.21
CA SER A 15 11.06 -8.22 -26.64
C SER A 15 12.42 -8.87 -26.39
N LEU A 16 12.44 -10.17 -26.12
CA LEU A 16 13.69 -10.91 -25.90
C LEU A 16 14.49 -11.02 -27.19
N ASN A 17 15.78 -10.68 -27.13
CA ASN A 17 16.66 -10.88 -28.26
C ASN A 17 17.06 -12.36 -28.37
N HIS A 18 16.36 -13.07 -29.26
CA HIS A 18 16.51 -14.52 -29.45
C HIS A 18 17.93 -14.98 -29.81
N ARG A 19 18.80 -14.09 -30.32
CA ARG A 19 20.21 -14.42 -30.61
C ARG A 19 20.99 -14.81 -29.36
N TYR A 20 20.64 -14.25 -28.21
CA TYR A 20 21.33 -14.48 -26.94
C TYR A 20 20.71 -15.60 -26.10
N VAL A 21 19.53 -16.11 -26.49
CA VAL A 21 18.81 -17.17 -25.77
C VAL A 21 19.65 -18.44 -25.56
N PRO A 22 20.43 -18.94 -26.56
CA PRO A 22 21.28 -20.12 -26.36
C PRO A 22 22.38 -19.87 -25.32
N ILE A 23 23.04 -18.70 -25.37
CA ILE A 23 24.10 -18.34 -24.44
C ILE A 23 23.53 -18.14 -23.03
N ALA A 24 22.40 -17.46 -22.89
CA ALA A 24 21.70 -17.31 -21.62
C ALA A 24 21.33 -18.67 -21.00
N LYS A 25 20.86 -19.63 -21.82
CA LYS A 25 20.59 -21.00 -21.36
C LYS A 25 21.83 -21.69 -20.83
N SER A 26 22.97 -21.54 -21.53
CA SER A 26 24.25 -22.09 -21.08
C SER A 26 24.72 -21.45 -19.76
N ILE A 27 24.55 -20.14 -19.59
CA ILE A 27 24.88 -19.42 -18.35
C ILE A 27 24.02 -19.95 -17.19
N VAL A 28 22.70 -20.08 -17.38
CA VAL A 28 21.80 -20.62 -16.34
C VAL A 28 22.20 -22.06 -15.98
N SER A 29 22.49 -22.90 -16.97
CA SER A 29 22.93 -24.27 -16.71
C SER A 29 24.26 -24.35 -15.95
N LEU A 30 25.18 -23.41 -16.20
CA LEU A 30 26.46 -23.36 -15.50
C LEU A 30 26.33 -22.81 -14.07
N ALA A 31 25.51 -21.78 -13.88
CA ALA A 31 25.23 -21.21 -12.55
C ALA A 31 24.52 -22.23 -11.63
N GLY A 32 23.71 -23.08 -12.23
CA GLY A 32 22.98 -24.15 -11.55
C GLY A 32 21.74 -23.65 -10.80
N GLU A 33 20.86 -24.59 -10.48
CA GLU A 33 19.55 -24.34 -9.88
C GLU A 33 19.64 -23.58 -8.54
N ARG A 34 20.68 -23.84 -7.74
CA ARG A 34 20.88 -23.18 -6.45
C ARG A 34 20.94 -21.65 -6.59
N VAL A 35 21.58 -21.13 -7.64
CA VAL A 35 21.67 -19.68 -7.88
C VAL A 35 20.31 -19.11 -8.25
N GLU A 36 19.57 -19.78 -9.13
CA GLU A 36 18.22 -19.36 -9.50
C GLU A 36 17.28 -19.30 -8.29
N VAL A 37 17.32 -20.32 -7.43
CA VAL A 37 16.52 -20.37 -6.19
C VAL A 37 16.86 -19.18 -5.28
N GLN A 38 18.14 -18.88 -5.08
CA GLN A 38 18.55 -17.77 -4.21
C GLN A 38 18.16 -16.40 -4.79
N LEU A 39 18.32 -16.19 -6.10
CA LEU A 39 17.90 -14.94 -6.75
C LEU A 39 16.38 -14.77 -6.71
N ARG A 40 15.62 -15.86 -6.89
CA ARG A 40 14.16 -15.84 -6.74
C ARG A 40 13.74 -15.53 -5.30
N LYS A 41 14.41 -16.12 -4.31
CA LYS A 41 14.18 -15.82 -2.89
C LYS A 41 14.45 -14.35 -2.59
N LEU A 42 15.55 -13.79 -3.10
CA LEU A 42 15.88 -12.37 -2.95
C LEU A 42 14.79 -11.50 -3.58
N PHE A 43 14.37 -11.78 -4.82
CA PHE A 43 13.33 -11.01 -5.50
C PHE A 43 12.00 -11.00 -4.75
N ILE A 44 11.56 -12.16 -4.26
CA ILE A 44 10.32 -12.27 -3.47
C ILE A 44 10.48 -11.53 -2.13
N GLY A 45 11.62 -11.73 -1.44
CA GLY A 45 11.90 -11.08 -0.17
C GLY A 45 11.88 -9.56 -0.26
N THR A 46 12.58 -8.99 -1.24
CA THR A 46 12.60 -7.53 -1.43
C THR A 46 11.24 -6.99 -1.86
N HIS A 47 10.49 -7.74 -2.68
CA HIS A 47 9.14 -7.33 -3.07
C HIS A 47 8.14 -7.33 -1.90
N ASN A 48 8.22 -8.33 -1.03
CA ASN A 48 7.39 -8.40 0.17
C ASN A 48 7.74 -7.29 1.16
N LEU A 49 9.04 -7.07 1.41
CA LEU A 49 9.50 -5.96 2.25
C LEU A 49 9.06 -4.60 1.72
N GLU A 50 9.14 -4.38 0.40
CA GLU A 50 8.62 -3.16 -0.25
C GLU A 50 7.10 -3.00 0.00
N LYS A 51 6.34 -4.09 -0.11
CA LYS A 51 4.87 -4.08 0.11
C LYS A 51 4.53 -3.79 1.57
N GLU A 52 5.18 -4.47 2.51
CA GLU A 52 4.98 -4.30 3.96
C GLU A 52 5.37 -2.90 4.42
N SER A 53 6.42 -2.34 3.82
CA SER A 53 6.93 -1.00 4.15
C SER A 53 6.18 0.14 3.45
N ALA A 54 5.24 -0.16 2.55
CA ALA A 54 4.54 0.85 1.76
C ALA A 54 3.76 1.86 2.63
N SER A 55 3.19 1.40 3.76
CA SER A 55 2.50 2.28 4.73
C SER A 55 3.46 3.28 5.36
N ALA A 56 4.64 2.83 5.82
CA ALA A 56 5.66 3.70 6.39
C ALA A 56 6.16 4.73 5.36
N GLY A 57 6.39 4.29 4.12
CA GLY A 57 6.72 5.18 3.01
C GLY A 57 5.64 6.23 2.76
N LEU A 58 4.36 5.86 2.84
CA LEU A 58 3.24 6.79 2.66
C LEU A 58 3.18 7.80 3.82
N GLN A 59 3.35 7.36 5.06
CA GLN A 59 3.35 8.23 6.23
C GLN A 59 4.47 9.29 6.17
N LEU A 60 5.69 8.89 5.74
CA LEU A 60 6.78 9.83 5.52
C LEU A 60 6.41 10.91 4.48
N VAL A 61 5.79 10.50 3.37
CA VAL A 61 5.33 11.43 2.35
C VAL A 61 4.21 12.33 2.88
N ILE A 62 3.27 11.81 3.66
CA ILE A 62 2.22 12.63 4.29
C ILE A 62 2.87 13.69 5.18
N ALA A 63 3.82 13.33 6.03
CA ALA A 63 4.54 14.26 6.89
C ALA A 63 5.22 15.38 6.08
N LEU A 64 5.88 15.05 4.97
CA LEU A 64 6.46 16.03 4.04
C LEU A 64 5.43 17.07 3.57
N PHE A 65 4.20 16.64 3.30
CA PHE A 65 3.14 17.52 2.80
C PHE A 65 2.32 18.21 3.88
N SER A 66 2.34 17.71 5.11
CA SER A 66 1.59 18.27 6.24
C SER A 66 2.36 19.37 6.97
N ILE A 67 3.69 19.37 6.88
CA ILE A 67 4.51 20.42 7.48
C ILE A 67 4.35 21.73 6.68
N PRO A 68 3.96 22.84 7.33
CA PRO A 68 3.98 24.15 6.69
C PRO A 68 5.43 24.53 6.35
N MET A 69 5.64 24.96 5.11
CA MET A 69 6.95 25.42 4.63
C MET A 69 6.74 26.78 3.99
N ASP A 70 7.51 27.76 4.42
CA ASP A 70 7.34 29.17 4.02
C ASP A 70 7.76 29.39 2.57
N GLU A 71 8.70 28.58 2.05
CA GLU A 71 9.20 28.69 0.69
C GLU A 71 8.81 27.50 -0.21
N ARG A 72 8.28 27.81 -1.41
CA ARG A 72 7.99 26.80 -2.44
C ARG A 72 9.24 26.00 -2.86
N TYR A 73 10.42 26.61 -2.76
CA TYR A 73 11.69 26.00 -3.12
C TYR A 73 12.09 24.86 -2.17
N GLU A 74 11.93 25.06 -0.86
CA GLU A 74 12.25 24.06 0.18
C GLU A 74 11.47 22.76 -0.05
N ARG A 75 10.15 22.89 -0.26
CA ARG A 75 9.28 21.75 -0.55
C ARG A 75 9.70 21.03 -1.82
N SER A 76 10.06 21.75 -2.88
CA SER A 76 10.53 21.14 -4.14
C SER A 76 11.82 20.35 -3.94
N LYS A 77 12.77 20.90 -3.20
CA LYS A 77 14.05 20.25 -2.90
C LYS A 77 13.86 18.99 -2.05
N LEU A 78 13.05 19.07 -0.98
CA LEU A 78 12.74 17.92 -0.13
C LEU A 78 11.95 16.83 -0.86
N LYS A 79 10.99 17.20 -1.72
CA LYS A 79 10.28 16.25 -2.59
C LYS A 79 11.25 15.44 -3.45
N LYS A 80 12.22 16.11 -4.08
CA LYS A 80 13.23 15.46 -4.92
C LYS A 80 14.09 14.53 -4.08
N HIS A 81 14.61 15.02 -2.96
CA HIS A 81 15.50 14.25 -2.10
C HIS A 81 14.80 13.02 -1.51
N ILE A 82 13.60 13.15 -0.97
CA ILE A 82 12.82 12.02 -0.43
C ILE A 82 12.51 10.99 -1.52
N ARG A 83 12.20 11.43 -2.75
CA ARG A 83 12.02 10.50 -3.88
C ARG A 83 13.28 9.68 -4.15
N GLU A 84 14.44 10.32 -4.16
CA GLU A 84 15.73 9.66 -4.39
C GLU A 84 16.04 8.69 -3.24
N GLN A 85 15.85 9.11 -1.99
CA GLN A 85 16.10 8.27 -0.81
C GLN A 85 15.15 7.07 -0.73
N LEU A 86 13.86 7.23 -1.07
CA LEU A 86 12.93 6.10 -1.15
C LEU A 86 13.35 5.08 -2.22
N GLN A 87 13.89 5.54 -3.35
CA GLN A 87 14.42 4.63 -4.37
C GLN A 87 15.70 3.93 -3.91
N GLU A 88 16.58 4.65 -3.22
CA GLU A 88 17.83 4.14 -2.68
C GLU A 88 17.61 3.01 -1.66
N ILE A 89 16.60 3.12 -0.80
CA ILE A 89 16.25 2.06 0.16
C ILE A 89 15.48 0.88 -0.46
N GLY A 90 15.18 0.93 -1.76
CA GLY A 90 14.65 -0.21 -2.51
C GLY A 90 13.21 -0.09 -3.03
N PHE A 91 12.53 1.05 -2.88
CA PHE A 91 11.24 1.26 -3.55
C PHE A 91 11.41 1.44 -5.05
N LYS A 92 10.56 0.79 -5.84
CA LYS A 92 10.55 0.97 -7.29
C LYS A 92 10.14 2.41 -7.66
N PRO A 93 10.73 3.02 -8.72
CA PRO A 93 10.38 4.39 -9.12
C PRO A 93 8.89 4.63 -9.37
N SER A 94 8.18 3.62 -9.91
CA SER A 94 6.73 3.68 -10.11
C SER A 94 5.97 3.71 -8.79
N LYS A 95 6.40 2.94 -7.78
CA LYS A 95 5.81 2.94 -6.43
C LYS A 95 6.09 4.23 -5.69
N VAL A 96 7.29 4.79 -5.80
CA VAL A 96 7.60 6.10 -5.22
C VAL A 96 6.73 7.19 -5.84
N SER A 97 6.53 7.17 -7.16
CA SER A 97 5.59 8.10 -7.81
C SER A 97 4.15 7.97 -7.25
N LYS A 98 3.70 6.74 -6.98
CA LYS A 98 2.40 6.49 -6.35
C LYS A 98 2.32 7.03 -4.92
N LEU A 99 3.34 6.75 -4.10
CA LEU A 99 3.44 7.26 -2.73
C LEU A 99 3.38 8.79 -2.69
N MET A 100 4.14 9.46 -3.57
CA MET A 100 4.16 10.92 -3.67
C MET A 100 2.79 11.50 -4.01
N GLY A 101 2.07 10.90 -4.97
CA GLY A 101 0.73 11.34 -5.34
C GLY A 101 -0.30 11.10 -4.24
N ALA A 102 -0.29 9.90 -3.64
CA ALA A 102 -1.19 9.52 -2.56
C ALA A 102 -1.01 10.41 -1.31
N GLY A 103 0.23 10.62 -0.86
CA GLY A 103 0.50 11.44 0.33
C GLY A 103 0.22 12.93 0.11
N GLU A 104 0.47 13.45 -1.10
CA GLU A 104 0.08 14.82 -1.46
C GLU A 104 -1.45 15.00 -1.39
N PHE A 105 -2.20 14.07 -1.97
CA PHE A 105 -3.66 14.08 -1.93
C PHE A 105 -4.17 13.99 -0.49
N TYR A 106 -3.69 13.02 0.28
CA TYR A 106 -4.09 12.83 1.67
C TYR A 106 -3.90 14.10 2.49
N SER A 107 -2.70 14.71 2.46
CA SER A 107 -2.42 15.92 3.22
C SER A 107 -3.29 17.11 2.77
N LYS A 108 -3.46 17.30 1.46
CA LYS A 108 -4.32 18.37 0.93
C LYS A 108 -5.78 18.20 1.33
N TYR A 109 -6.29 16.97 1.26
CA TYR A 109 -7.67 16.67 1.60
C TYR A 109 -7.91 16.78 3.11
N LYS A 110 -6.97 16.29 3.93
CA LYS A 110 -7.02 16.42 5.40
C LYS A 110 -7.04 17.89 5.86
N ASN A 111 -6.29 18.74 5.17
CA ASN A 111 -6.24 20.18 5.46
C ASN A 111 -7.37 20.98 4.82
N TYR A 112 -8.34 20.34 4.16
CA TYR A 112 -9.50 21.04 3.59
C TYR A 112 -10.38 21.57 4.73
N SER A 113 -10.46 22.89 4.86
CA SER A 113 -11.20 23.55 5.93
C SER A 113 -12.70 23.54 5.64
N PHE A 114 -13.49 23.32 6.68
CA PHE A 114 -14.94 23.55 6.65
C PHE A 114 -15.22 25.00 6.24
N ASN A 115 -16.21 25.20 5.36
CA ASN A 115 -16.63 26.53 4.96
C ASN A 115 -18.14 26.68 5.14
N SER A 116 -18.55 27.40 6.19
CA SER A 116 -19.95 27.62 6.55
C SER A 116 -20.82 28.23 5.45
N ASP A 117 -20.21 28.95 4.49
CA ASP A 117 -20.94 29.59 3.40
C ASP A 117 -21.36 28.58 2.31
N PHE A 118 -20.72 27.41 2.24
CA PHE A 118 -20.99 26.38 1.25
C PHE A 118 -21.50 25.07 1.88
N ASP A 119 -21.14 24.80 3.13
CA ASP A 119 -21.48 23.58 3.86
C ASP A 119 -22.71 23.78 4.78
N VAL A 120 -23.76 24.42 4.24
CA VAL A 120 -24.92 24.96 4.99
C VAL A 120 -25.72 23.89 5.74
N GLU A 121 -25.58 22.62 5.35
CA GLU A 121 -26.36 21.48 5.88
C GLU A 121 -25.58 20.59 6.85
N THR A 122 -24.36 20.97 7.27
CA THR A 122 -23.53 20.11 8.11
C THR A 122 -22.72 20.94 9.11
N THR A 123 -22.63 20.50 10.36
CA THR A 123 -21.78 21.16 11.35
C THR A 123 -20.28 20.90 11.05
N GLU A 124 -19.39 21.77 11.54
CA GLU A 124 -17.94 21.55 11.40
C GLU A 124 -17.50 20.18 11.94
N ALA A 125 -18.09 19.74 13.05
CA ALA A 125 -17.81 18.44 13.66
C ALA A 125 -18.21 17.28 12.73
N GLU A 126 -19.42 17.31 12.18
CA GLU A 126 -19.90 16.30 11.22
C GLU A 126 -19.10 16.32 9.91
N PHE A 127 -18.67 17.50 9.45
CA PHE A 127 -17.80 17.62 8.29
C PHE A 127 -16.45 16.93 8.53
N ASN A 128 -15.84 17.20 9.68
CA ASN A 128 -14.57 16.60 10.07
C ASN A 128 -14.71 15.07 10.23
N ASP A 129 -15.78 14.58 10.86
CA ASP A 129 -16.06 13.14 11.00
C ASP A 129 -16.22 12.45 9.64
N LYS A 130 -17.04 13.01 8.74
CA LYS A 130 -17.22 12.50 7.37
C LYS A 130 -15.90 12.45 6.61
N ARG A 131 -15.06 13.48 6.74
CA ARG A 131 -13.73 13.56 6.11
C ARG A 131 -12.79 12.50 6.66
N GLU A 132 -12.74 12.32 7.97
CA GLU A 132 -11.89 11.32 8.63
C GLU A 132 -12.31 9.91 8.25
N ARG A 133 -13.61 9.59 8.31
CA ARG A 133 -14.15 8.29 7.86
C ARG A 133 -13.80 7.98 6.41
N PHE A 134 -13.93 8.96 5.51
CA PHE A 134 -13.55 8.79 4.11
C PHE A 134 -12.04 8.56 3.96
N LEU A 135 -11.21 9.33 4.66
CA LEU A 135 -9.76 9.17 4.59
C LEU A 135 -9.33 7.82 5.16
N ASP A 136 -9.88 7.38 6.29
CA ASP A 136 -9.51 6.12 6.95
C ASP A 136 -9.82 4.90 6.08
N GLU A 137 -11.00 4.88 5.43
CA GLU A 137 -11.37 3.81 4.50
C GLU A 137 -10.35 3.68 3.36
N TYR A 138 -9.98 4.81 2.73
CA TYR A 138 -9.11 4.80 1.56
C TYR A 138 -7.61 4.77 1.93
N PHE A 139 -7.24 5.16 3.15
CA PHE A 139 -5.86 5.11 3.67
C PHE A 139 -5.31 3.69 3.81
N SER A 140 -6.19 2.71 3.95
CA SER A 140 -5.86 1.27 3.94
C SER A 140 -5.07 0.82 2.70
N SER A 141 -5.12 1.58 1.59
CA SER A 141 -4.41 1.27 0.36
C SER A 141 -3.81 2.50 -0.32
N VAL A 142 -2.48 2.52 -0.39
CA VAL A 142 -1.72 3.51 -1.19
C VAL A 142 -2.23 3.58 -2.63
N ALA A 143 -2.63 2.44 -3.20
CA ALA A 143 -3.11 2.40 -4.58
C ALA A 143 -4.45 3.13 -4.74
N LYS A 144 -5.40 2.92 -3.80
CA LYS A 144 -6.69 3.62 -3.83
C LYS A 144 -6.50 5.13 -3.68
N LEU A 145 -5.70 5.59 -2.70
CA LEU A 145 -5.37 7.01 -2.53
C LEU A 145 -4.69 7.60 -3.76
N TYR A 146 -3.80 6.83 -4.39
CA TYR A 146 -3.14 7.28 -5.60
C TYR A 146 -4.13 7.48 -6.75
N GLU A 147 -5.09 6.58 -6.96
CA GLU A 147 -6.09 6.78 -8.01
C GLU A 147 -7.00 7.98 -7.70
N LEU A 148 -7.40 8.20 -6.45
CA LEU A 148 -8.10 9.43 -6.04
C LEU A 148 -7.26 10.69 -6.31
N SER A 149 -5.95 10.64 -6.09
CA SER A 149 -5.04 11.77 -6.33
C SER A 149 -4.99 12.22 -7.80
N ARG A 150 -5.42 11.35 -8.72
CA ARG A 150 -5.46 11.54 -10.17
C ARG A 150 -6.84 11.92 -10.69
N MET A 151 -7.84 12.03 -9.81
CA MET A 151 -9.16 12.56 -10.16
C MET A 151 -9.22 14.07 -9.93
N HIS A 152 -10.03 14.77 -10.72
CA HIS A 152 -10.39 16.14 -10.39
C HIS A 152 -11.39 16.17 -9.21
N GLY A 153 -11.63 17.36 -8.64
CA GLY A 153 -12.47 17.54 -7.45
C GLY A 153 -13.84 16.85 -7.51
N GLY A 154 -14.62 17.06 -8.58
CA GLY A 154 -15.93 16.40 -8.76
C GLY A 154 -15.91 14.86 -8.81
N GLY A 155 -14.82 14.23 -9.27
CA GLY A 155 -14.68 12.77 -9.23
C GLY A 155 -14.46 12.27 -7.80
N VAL A 156 -13.62 12.96 -7.03
CA VAL A 156 -13.40 12.67 -5.60
C VAL A 156 -14.68 12.87 -4.80
N GLU A 157 -15.42 13.95 -5.07
CA GLU A 157 -16.69 14.24 -4.38
C GLU A 157 -17.75 13.17 -4.70
N LYS A 158 -17.80 12.67 -5.94
CA LYS A 158 -18.65 11.53 -6.28
C LYS A 158 -18.31 10.29 -5.46
N VAL A 159 -17.03 9.92 -5.38
CA VAL A 159 -16.61 8.75 -4.57
C VAL A 159 -16.98 8.95 -3.10
N LYS A 160 -16.79 10.16 -2.57
CA LYS A 160 -17.16 10.52 -1.20
C LYS A 160 -18.67 10.42 -0.98
N GLN A 161 -19.50 10.94 -1.88
CA GLN A 161 -20.96 10.85 -1.77
C GLN A 161 -21.46 9.41 -1.83
N ASP A 162 -20.99 8.63 -2.81
CA ASP A 162 -21.33 7.21 -2.93
C ASP A 162 -20.92 6.43 -1.66
N PHE A 163 -19.79 6.77 -1.05
CA PHE A 163 -19.36 6.17 0.22
C PHE A 163 -20.24 6.59 1.40
N LEU A 164 -20.51 7.89 1.56
CA LEU A 164 -21.23 8.41 2.73
C LEU A 164 -22.75 8.14 2.69
N ILE A 165 -23.34 8.07 1.50
CA ILE A 165 -24.78 7.86 1.31
C ILE A 165 -25.08 6.37 1.06
N ASP A 166 -24.38 5.74 0.13
CA ASP A 166 -24.67 4.38 -0.32
C ASP A 166 -23.77 3.32 0.35
N ASN A 167 -22.86 3.71 1.25
CA ASN A 167 -21.82 2.84 1.83
C ASN A 167 -20.98 2.10 0.76
N LYS A 168 -20.85 2.70 -0.43
CA LYS A 168 -20.11 2.08 -1.53
C LYS A 168 -18.62 2.32 -1.38
N VAL A 169 -17.87 1.23 -1.19
CA VAL A 169 -16.42 1.24 -1.23
C VAL A 169 -15.93 0.82 -2.61
N TYR A 170 -15.20 1.71 -3.26
CA TYR A 170 -14.62 1.43 -4.57
C TYR A 170 -13.35 0.56 -4.45
N THR A 171 -13.28 -0.47 -5.30
CA THR A 171 -12.05 -1.22 -5.54
C THR A 171 -11.04 -0.38 -6.34
N GLN A 172 -9.77 -0.78 -6.36
CA GLN A 172 -8.75 -0.08 -7.16
C GLN A 172 -9.13 -0.02 -8.64
N ALA A 173 -9.58 -1.13 -9.21
CA ALA A 173 -9.95 -1.21 -10.63
C ALA A 173 -11.13 -0.29 -10.99
N GLU A 174 -12.10 -0.13 -10.08
CA GLU A 174 -13.21 0.80 -10.29
C GLU A 174 -12.77 2.25 -10.19
N LEU A 175 -11.86 2.58 -9.26
CA LEU A 175 -11.27 3.92 -9.21
C LEU A 175 -10.47 4.21 -10.49
N GLU A 176 -9.70 3.27 -11.00
CA GLU A 176 -8.96 3.42 -12.28
C GLU A 176 -9.90 3.71 -13.45
N LYS A 177 -11.07 3.05 -13.50
CA LYS A 177 -12.11 3.36 -14.50
C LYS A 177 -12.69 4.75 -14.29
N LEU A 178 -12.93 5.14 -13.04
CA LEU A 178 -13.49 6.44 -12.70
C LEU A 178 -12.53 7.59 -13.01
N VAL A 179 -11.20 7.39 -12.90
CA VAL A 179 -10.17 8.35 -13.33
C VAL A 179 -10.31 8.70 -14.82
N ILE A 180 -10.74 7.76 -15.67
CA ILE A 180 -10.95 8.03 -17.10
C ILE A 180 -12.10 9.02 -17.30
N SER A 181 -13.15 8.94 -16.48
CA SER A 181 -14.32 9.81 -16.55
C SER A 181 -14.11 11.17 -15.87
N TYR A 182 -13.26 11.23 -14.84
CA TYR A 182 -12.99 12.43 -14.06
C TYR A 182 -11.49 12.71 -13.91
N PRO A 183 -10.73 12.86 -15.01
CA PRO A 183 -9.28 13.00 -14.93
C PRO A 183 -8.89 14.35 -14.32
N LYS A 184 -7.84 14.37 -13.48
CA LYS A 184 -7.29 15.60 -12.90
C LYS A 184 -6.63 16.51 -13.93
N ASP A 185 -5.98 15.89 -14.90
CA ASP A 185 -5.46 16.56 -16.09
C ASP A 185 -6.12 15.89 -17.31
N GLU A 186 -6.81 16.66 -18.14
CA GLU A 186 -7.50 16.15 -19.34
C GLU A 186 -6.54 15.44 -20.32
N TYR A 187 -5.24 15.75 -20.22
CA TYR A 187 -4.17 15.14 -21.01
C TYR A 187 -3.50 13.95 -20.31
N GLU A 188 -3.79 13.68 -19.02
CA GLU A 188 -3.04 12.71 -18.21
C GLU A 188 -3.18 11.25 -18.70
N ARG A 189 -4.13 10.92 -19.60
CA ARG A 189 -4.20 9.58 -20.24
C ARG A 189 -5.23 9.46 -21.37
N LYS A 190 -5.18 10.33 -22.40
CA LYS A 190 -5.51 9.83 -23.76
C LYS A 190 -4.28 9.10 -24.27
N GLY A 191 -4.10 7.85 -23.83
CA GLY A 191 -3.08 6.96 -24.38
C GLY A 191 -3.24 6.94 -25.90
N ARG A 192 -2.35 7.66 -26.59
CA ARG A 192 -2.25 7.66 -28.04
C ARG A 192 -1.99 6.22 -28.43
N LYS A 193 -2.96 5.53 -29.05
CA LYS A 193 -2.65 4.36 -29.87
C LYS A 193 -1.57 4.84 -30.83
N THR A 194 -0.38 4.24 -30.76
CA THR A 194 0.73 4.53 -31.65
C THR A 194 0.31 4.16 -33.07
N SER A 195 -0.29 5.11 -33.79
CA SER A 195 -0.40 5.05 -35.23
C SER A 195 1.01 5.19 -35.79
N ARG A 196 1.63 4.06 -36.12
CA ARG A 196 2.86 4.01 -36.91
C ARG A 196 2.59 4.65 -38.27
N THR A 197 3.02 5.90 -38.44
CA THR A 197 3.23 6.49 -39.77
C THR A 197 4.55 7.24 -39.76
N ASN A 198 5.55 6.54 -40.29
CA ASN A 198 6.78 6.97 -40.97
C ASN A 198 7.22 8.44 -40.82
N PHE A 199 8.36 8.65 -40.16
CA PHE A 199 9.39 9.61 -40.56
C PHE A 199 10.77 9.08 -40.14
N PRO A 200 11.78 9.06 -41.03
CA PRO A 200 13.14 8.69 -40.67
C PRO A 200 13.96 9.96 -40.41
N GLU A 201 14.59 10.07 -39.24
CA GLU A 201 15.79 10.90 -39.11
C GLU A 201 16.68 10.45 -37.95
N THR A 202 17.85 9.94 -38.34
CA THR A 202 19.14 9.85 -37.66
C THR A 202 19.40 11.04 -36.71
N ARG A 203 19.95 10.93 -35.49
CA ARG A 203 21.14 10.22 -34.97
C ARG A 203 21.24 10.47 -33.43
N PRO A 204 22.24 9.98 -32.67
CA PRO A 204 22.03 9.26 -31.42
C PRO A 204 22.46 10.02 -30.15
N THR A 205 21.83 9.72 -29.00
CA THR A 205 22.51 9.86 -27.70
C THR A 205 21.96 8.85 -26.69
N HIS A 206 22.88 8.02 -26.23
CA HIS A 206 22.86 7.05 -25.12
C HIS A 206 21.63 6.97 -24.20
N ALA A 207 20.90 5.87 -24.37
CA ALA A 207 20.52 4.84 -23.39
C ALA A 207 20.59 5.19 -21.89
N LEU A 208 19.42 5.20 -21.23
CA LEU A 208 19.04 4.34 -20.09
C LEU A 208 17.64 4.71 -19.60
N ALA A 209 16.60 4.29 -20.34
CA ALA A 209 15.22 4.28 -19.86
C ALA A 209 14.35 3.39 -20.77
N ALA A 210 14.75 2.13 -20.97
CA ALA A 210 13.89 1.15 -21.61
C ALA A 210 13.07 0.46 -20.53
N HIS A 211 11.86 1.00 -20.37
CA HIS A 211 10.66 0.41 -19.81
C HIS A 211 10.67 -1.13 -19.73
N ASP A 212 10.61 -1.66 -18.51
CA ASP A 212 10.08 -3.00 -18.29
C ASP A 212 8.55 -2.91 -18.32
N SER A 213 8.00 -3.11 -19.51
CA SER A 213 6.71 -3.78 -19.65
C SER A 213 6.82 -5.15 -18.99
N LEU A 214 6.19 -5.30 -17.83
CA LEU A 214 5.79 -6.60 -17.31
C LEU A 214 4.29 -6.54 -17.09
N GLU A 215 3.63 -7.53 -17.67
CA GLU A 215 2.19 -7.72 -17.70
C GLU A 215 1.52 -7.39 -16.37
N VAL A 216 0.42 -6.64 -16.48
CA VAL A 216 -0.69 -6.71 -15.54
C VAL A 216 -1.17 -8.16 -15.60
N MET A 217 -0.64 -9.01 -14.72
CA MET A 217 -1.30 -10.25 -14.38
C MET A 217 -2.41 -9.88 -13.41
N ASP A 218 -3.59 -9.61 -13.98
CA ASP A 218 -4.85 -9.78 -13.27
C ASP A 218 -5.01 -11.28 -12.93
N ASP A 219 -5.68 -11.50 -11.81
CA ASP A 219 -6.02 -12.79 -11.18
C ASP A 219 -4.92 -13.46 -10.34
N ALA A 220 -4.64 -12.83 -9.19
CA ALA A 220 -4.59 -13.60 -7.95
C ALA A 220 -5.93 -13.41 -7.24
N LYS A 221 -6.74 -14.48 -7.21
CA LYS A 221 -7.93 -14.61 -6.37
C LYS A 221 -7.67 -13.99 -4.99
N GLU A 222 -8.67 -13.26 -4.49
CA GLU A 222 -8.84 -13.01 -3.07
C GLU A 222 -8.80 -14.35 -2.32
N GLU A 223 -7.62 -14.72 -1.83
CA GLU A 223 -7.49 -15.62 -0.69
C GLU A 223 -6.96 -14.80 0.48
N ALA A 224 -7.84 -14.73 1.48
CA ALA A 224 -7.76 -14.20 2.81
C ALA A 224 -6.39 -13.71 3.33
N VAL A 225 -6.40 -12.44 3.76
CA VAL A 225 -5.92 -11.97 5.07
C VAL A 225 -4.55 -12.51 5.52
N VAL A 226 -3.50 -11.76 5.22
CA VAL A 226 -2.30 -11.75 6.08
C VAL A 226 -2.46 -10.57 7.03
N GLU A 227 -2.98 -10.86 8.22
CA GLU A 227 -3.07 -9.93 9.34
C GLU A 227 -1.68 -9.41 9.73
N GLN A 228 -1.51 -8.08 9.68
CA GLN A 228 -0.37 -7.40 10.31
C GLN A 228 -0.50 -7.43 11.85
N PRO A 229 0.63 -7.40 12.58
CA PRO A 229 0.70 -7.66 14.03
C PRO A 229 0.02 -6.62 14.94
N GLU A 230 -0.42 -5.48 14.40
CA GLU A 230 -1.22 -4.49 15.14
C GLU A 230 -2.65 -4.99 15.45
N SER A 231 -3.18 -5.89 14.61
CA SER A 231 -4.46 -6.56 14.86
C SER A 231 -4.40 -7.42 16.12
N GLY A 232 -3.31 -8.20 16.28
CA GLY A 232 -3.08 -9.06 17.43
C GLY A 232 -2.94 -8.27 18.74
N GLN A 233 -2.14 -7.21 18.77
CA GLN A 233 -2.03 -6.37 19.98
C GLN A 233 -3.35 -5.70 20.34
N ARG A 234 -4.10 -5.19 19.35
CA ARG A 234 -5.41 -4.58 19.59
C ARG A 234 -6.44 -5.61 20.07
N LEU A 235 -6.47 -6.81 19.49
CA LEU A 235 -7.33 -7.92 19.90
C LEU A 235 -7.00 -8.40 21.31
N VAL A 236 -5.71 -8.57 21.62
CA VAL A 236 -5.24 -8.94 22.95
C VAL A 236 -5.60 -7.87 23.97
N THR A 237 -5.41 -6.59 23.64
CA THR A 237 -5.77 -5.47 24.52
C THR A 237 -7.29 -5.37 24.73
N GLN A 238 -8.09 -5.55 23.67
CA GLN A 238 -9.55 -5.57 23.75
C GLN A 238 -10.06 -6.76 24.57
N PHE A 239 -9.45 -7.94 24.42
CA PHE A 239 -9.77 -9.13 25.21
C PHE A 239 -9.49 -8.92 26.70
N PHE A 240 -8.32 -8.39 27.06
CA PHE A 240 -8.01 -8.07 28.46
C PHE A 240 -8.88 -6.96 29.02
N HIS A 241 -9.24 -5.96 28.21
CA HIS A 241 -10.20 -4.92 28.61
C HIS A 241 -11.59 -5.50 28.85
N PHE A 242 -12.05 -6.43 28.01
CA PHE A 242 -13.34 -7.10 28.15
C PHE A 242 -13.43 -7.98 29.41
N LEU A 243 -12.32 -8.63 29.78
CA LEU A 243 -12.20 -9.36 31.05
C LEU A 243 -12.16 -8.41 32.24
N ALA A 244 -11.35 -7.35 32.19
CA ALA A 244 -11.17 -6.41 33.30
C ALA A 244 -12.41 -5.53 33.57
N SER A 245 -13.25 -5.29 32.55
CA SER A 245 -14.49 -4.51 32.68
C SER A 245 -15.62 -5.28 33.37
N GLY A 246 -15.47 -6.59 33.58
CA GLY A 246 -16.54 -7.45 34.12
C GLY A 246 -17.71 -7.68 33.14
N GLU A 247 -17.55 -7.30 31.87
CA GLU A 247 -18.55 -7.54 30.83
C GLU A 247 -18.69 -9.04 30.50
N MET A 248 -17.61 -9.81 30.65
CA MET A 248 -17.65 -11.25 30.49
C MET A 248 -18.54 -11.92 31.55
N ASP A 249 -18.46 -11.51 32.82
CA ASP A 249 -19.32 -12.03 33.89
C ASP A 249 -20.80 -11.70 33.65
N ARG A 250 -21.08 -10.50 33.12
CA ARG A 250 -22.45 -10.11 32.70
C ARG A 250 -22.94 -10.93 31.51
N CYS A 251 -22.09 -11.21 30.54
CA CYS A 251 -22.45 -12.09 29.42
C CYS A 251 -22.71 -13.51 29.90
N LEU A 252 -21.85 -14.06 30.77
CA LEU A 252 -21.97 -15.41 31.29
C LEU A 252 -23.23 -15.59 32.14
N ALA A 253 -23.63 -14.59 32.93
CA ALA A 253 -24.85 -14.62 33.74
C ALA A 253 -26.15 -14.86 32.92
N GLY A 254 -26.14 -14.59 31.61
CA GLY A 254 -27.26 -14.86 30.70
C GLY A 254 -27.32 -16.29 30.14
N PHE A 255 -26.27 -17.09 30.33
CA PHE A 255 -26.20 -18.46 29.81
C PHE A 255 -26.56 -19.51 30.86
N ALA A 256 -26.99 -20.69 30.41
CA ALA A 256 -27.27 -21.82 31.30
C ALA A 256 -25.99 -22.32 31.99
N PRO A 257 -26.06 -22.85 33.24
CA PRO A 257 -24.87 -23.23 34.00
C PRO A 257 -23.92 -24.20 33.29
N ALA A 258 -24.44 -25.16 32.51
CA ALA A 258 -23.62 -26.08 31.73
C ALA A 258 -22.81 -25.39 30.62
N ALA A 259 -23.38 -24.35 30.00
CA ALA A 259 -22.70 -23.55 28.99
C ALA A 259 -21.66 -22.60 29.62
N GLN A 260 -21.94 -22.09 30.83
CA GLN A 260 -20.97 -21.33 31.62
C GLN A 260 -19.75 -22.19 31.97
N THR A 261 -19.97 -23.43 32.47
CA THR A 261 -18.88 -24.36 32.79
C THR A 261 -18.03 -24.69 31.56
N HIS A 262 -18.67 -24.95 30.41
CA HIS A 262 -17.94 -25.23 29.17
C HIS A 262 -17.06 -24.04 28.72
N MET A 263 -17.57 -22.80 28.83
CA MET A 263 -16.78 -21.61 28.50
C MET A 263 -15.63 -21.38 29.49
N ILE A 264 -15.83 -21.69 30.78
CA ILE A 264 -14.76 -21.60 31.79
C ILE A 264 -13.65 -22.63 31.49
N ASP A 265 -14.01 -23.86 31.12
CA ASP A 265 -13.05 -24.90 30.77
C ASP A 265 -12.23 -24.53 29.51
N GLU A 266 -12.85 -23.90 28.50
CA GLU A 266 -12.15 -23.39 27.32
C GLU A 266 -11.17 -22.26 27.66
N VAL A 267 -11.54 -21.34 28.55
CA VAL A 267 -10.64 -20.28 29.01
C VAL A 267 -9.45 -20.85 29.79
N GLN A 268 -9.67 -21.87 30.63
CA GLN A 268 -8.59 -22.57 31.32
C GLN A 268 -7.64 -23.28 30.35
N ALA A 269 -8.15 -23.90 29.29
CA ALA A 269 -7.31 -24.51 28.26
C ALA A 269 -6.44 -23.47 27.52
N VAL A 270 -6.98 -22.28 27.27
CA VAL A 270 -6.24 -21.16 26.67
C VAL A 270 -5.17 -20.62 27.62
N GLN A 271 -5.43 -20.58 28.94
CA GLN A 271 -4.42 -20.21 29.94
C GLN A 271 -3.20 -21.13 29.88
N SER A 272 -3.40 -22.45 29.85
CA SER A 272 -2.29 -23.41 29.78
C SER A 272 -1.44 -23.23 28.51
N LEU A 273 -2.06 -22.92 27.37
CA LEU A 273 -1.36 -22.65 26.12
C LEU A 273 -0.54 -21.35 26.16
N LEU A 274 -1.04 -20.32 26.85
CA LEU A 274 -0.36 -19.04 27.05
C LEU A 274 0.86 -19.16 27.97
N GLU A 275 0.74 -19.93 29.07
CA GLU A 275 1.86 -20.21 29.97
C GLU A 275 2.99 -20.98 29.24
N ASP A 276 2.63 -21.95 28.40
CA ASP A 276 3.55 -22.68 27.53
C ASP A 276 4.21 -21.79 26.47
N PHE A 277 3.52 -20.75 26.01
CA PHE A 277 4.06 -19.77 25.06
C PHE A 277 5.03 -18.80 25.73
N ILE A 278 4.68 -18.27 26.92
CA ILE A 278 5.51 -17.32 27.66
C ILE A 278 6.80 -17.98 28.17
N SER A 279 6.73 -19.24 28.63
CA SER A 279 7.92 -19.99 29.07
C SER A 279 8.98 -20.18 27.96
N LYS A 280 8.57 -20.17 26.69
CA LYS A 280 9.47 -20.28 25.52
C LYS A 280 10.12 -18.96 25.10
N HIS A 281 9.65 -17.82 25.63
CA HIS A 281 10.00 -16.49 25.13
C HIS A 281 10.45 -15.51 26.23
N GLN A 282 11.16 -15.98 27.27
CA GLN A 282 11.64 -15.13 28.37
C GLN A 282 12.33 -13.82 27.90
N PRO A 283 12.01 -12.65 28.47
CA PRO A 283 12.63 -11.38 28.09
C PRO A 283 14.06 -11.26 28.66
N ILE A 284 14.97 -10.71 27.85
CA ILE A 284 16.34 -10.38 28.28
C ILE A 284 16.28 -9.14 29.19
N GLU A 285 16.65 -9.29 30.47
CA GLU A 285 16.81 -8.16 31.39
C GLU A 285 17.99 -7.29 30.97
N VAL A 286 17.73 -6.00 30.68
CA VAL A 286 18.77 -4.99 30.47
C VAL A 286 18.84 -4.11 31.71
N THR A 287 19.82 -4.37 32.58
CA THR A 287 20.14 -3.52 33.72
C THR A 287 20.68 -2.16 33.25
N PRO A 288 20.13 -1.03 33.74
CA PRO A 288 20.65 0.30 33.39
C PRO A 288 21.96 0.57 34.15
N ILE A 289 22.99 0.97 33.43
CA ILE A 289 24.29 1.36 33.99
C ILE A 289 24.20 2.84 34.40
N HIS A 290 24.48 3.12 35.69
CA HIS A 290 24.57 4.45 36.29
C HIS A 290 25.89 5.15 35.98
#